data_AF-A0AAV0WJW1-F1
#
_entry.id   AF-A0AAV0WJW1-F1
#
_cell.length_a   1.000
_cell.length_b   1.000
_cell.length_c   1.000
_cell.angle_alpha   90.00
_cell.angle_beta   90.00
_cell.angle_gamma   90.00
#
_symmetry.space_group_name_H-M   'P 1'
#
loop_
_entity.id
_entity.type
_entity.pdbx_description
1 polymer ?
#
loop_
_entity_poly.entity_id
_entity_poly.type
_entity_poly.pdbx_seq_one_letter_code
_entity_poly.pdbx_strand_id
1 'polypeptide(L)'
;MPKEGDCTEFKAWNKTQRHPIVIYADFETILTKTDEKKGAKTRILHRHEAMSYSLIVKASDNVPQELLEEHDIPTESILYRGNKNKTDVARHFVETVTEMAIKIEKLLKTNKPIVSTDKQRQSHDSCNLCNLCKTNFTFDNHKVADHCHLSGKYRKAICNTCNLKLQTPNFIPIFFHNLSNYDAHLIVTELGHDTQTIRVIPNSEEKFISFTKYVTNTFSMRFIDTFRFMASKLLTLDLVTPGLENFRETAKHFVAGDMPLVTRKGVYPYEYIDSWDRLDEERLPSKRSFYSSLKEEHIDEEDFEHAKLVWNHFGCTTLGEYSDLYLKIDVLLLADVFENFRDLCMRTCNLDAVHYFTAPGLSFDAMLKLTGETFTFDGL
;
A
#
# COMPACT_ATOMS: atom_id res chain seq x y z
N MET A 1 28.66 1.78 7.90
CA MET A 1 28.59 3.23 8.08
C MET A 1 29.41 3.90 7.00
N PRO A 2 29.06 5.12 6.57
CA PRO A 2 29.93 5.92 5.70
C PRO A 2 31.31 6.08 6.34
N LYS A 3 32.35 6.19 5.53
CA LYS A 3 33.71 6.49 5.98
C LYS A 3 33.83 7.98 6.28
N GLU A 4 34.79 8.33 7.14
CA GLU A 4 35.18 9.73 7.35
C GLU A 4 35.56 10.37 6.00
N GLY A 5 34.98 11.54 5.72
CA GLY A 5 35.11 12.24 4.45
C GLY A 5 34.09 11.83 3.37
N ASP A 6 33.22 10.83 3.61
CA ASP A 6 32.14 10.52 2.67
C ASP A 6 31.10 11.65 2.63
N CYS A 7 30.80 12.12 1.42
CA CYS A 7 29.80 13.16 1.18
C CYS A 7 28.45 12.56 0.77
N THR A 8 27.37 13.05 1.39
CA THR A 8 25.99 12.69 1.05
C THR A 8 25.22 13.92 0.56
N GLU A 9 24.59 13.78 -0.61
CA GLU A 9 23.72 14.77 -1.23
C GLU A 9 22.45 14.07 -1.78
N PHE A 10 21.41 14.84 -2.08
CA PHE A 10 20.18 14.27 -2.63
C PHE A 10 20.36 13.76 -4.08
N LYS A 11 20.25 12.44 -4.27
CA LYS A 11 20.39 11.79 -5.58
C LYS A 11 19.12 11.12 -6.09
N ALA A 12 18.13 10.92 -5.23
CA ALA A 12 16.95 10.08 -5.48
C ALA A 12 15.84 10.79 -6.27
N TRP A 13 16.21 11.44 -7.36
CA TRP A 13 15.29 12.24 -8.18
C TRP A 13 14.14 11.43 -8.81
N ASN A 14 14.35 10.14 -9.09
CA ASN A 14 13.30 9.23 -9.53
C ASN A 14 12.14 9.14 -8.51
N LYS A 15 12.42 9.28 -7.21
CA LYS A 15 11.41 9.21 -6.16
C LYS A 15 10.53 10.46 -6.07
N THR A 16 10.84 11.50 -6.84
CA THR A 16 9.99 12.70 -6.97
C THR A 16 8.80 12.50 -7.91
N GLN A 17 8.72 11.35 -8.59
CA GLN A 17 7.57 10.97 -9.38
C GLN A 17 6.64 10.07 -8.57
N ARG A 18 5.35 10.39 -8.62
CA ARG A 18 4.32 9.53 -8.05
C ARG A 18 4.36 8.17 -8.74
N HIS A 19 4.42 7.09 -7.97
CA HIS A 19 4.32 5.74 -8.49
C HIS A 19 2.98 5.55 -9.20
N PRO A 20 2.96 5.07 -10.47
CA PRO A 20 1.74 5.10 -11.28
C PRO A 20 0.60 4.22 -10.75
N ILE A 21 0.94 3.06 -10.19
CA ILE A 21 -0.03 2.06 -9.70
C ILE A 21 0.48 1.47 -8.39
N VAL A 22 -0.38 1.30 -7.39
CA VAL A 22 -0.09 0.63 -6.11
C VAL A 22 -1.20 -0.35 -5.78
N ILE A 23 -0.92 -1.36 -4.96
CA ILE A 23 -1.93 -2.31 -4.46
C ILE A 23 -2.04 -2.14 -2.94
N TYR A 24 -3.26 -2.13 -2.43
CA TYR A 24 -3.55 -2.24 -1.00
C TYR A 24 -4.27 -3.56 -0.76
N ALA A 25 -3.89 -4.28 0.29
CA ALA A 25 -4.47 -5.56 0.61
C ALA A 25 -4.47 -5.80 2.12
N ASP A 26 -5.33 -6.72 2.53
CA ASP A 26 -5.39 -7.22 3.90
C ASP A 26 -5.96 -8.65 3.91
N PHE A 27 -5.69 -9.40 4.98
CA PHE A 27 -6.27 -10.73 5.20
C PHE A 27 -7.18 -10.73 6.43
N GLU A 28 -8.20 -11.58 6.38
CA GLU A 28 -8.81 -12.08 7.60
C GLU A 28 -8.44 -13.53 7.82
N THR A 29 -8.34 -13.91 9.09
CA THR A 29 -7.85 -15.23 9.50
C THR A 29 -8.81 -15.91 10.46
N ILE A 30 -8.89 -17.23 10.35
CA ILE A 30 -9.47 -18.07 11.40
C ILE A 30 -8.44 -18.23 12.51
N LEU A 31 -8.86 -17.95 13.75
CA LEU A 31 -8.02 -18.05 14.94
C LEU A 31 -8.21 -19.41 15.63
N THR A 32 -7.49 -20.42 15.15
CA THR A 32 -7.55 -21.76 15.74
C THR A 32 -6.84 -21.76 17.10
N LYS A 33 -7.59 -22.04 18.18
CA LYS A 33 -7.03 -22.13 19.54
C LYS A 33 -5.99 -23.24 19.65
N THR A 34 -4.86 -22.94 20.28
CA THR A 34 -3.78 -23.88 20.56
C THR A 34 -3.15 -23.58 21.92
N ASP A 35 -2.41 -24.53 22.48
CA ASP A 35 -1.62 -24.38 23.72
C ASP A 35 -0.19 -24.90 23.51
N GLU A 36 0.32 -24.72 22.29
CA GLU A 36 1.68 -25.09 21.89
C GLU A 36 2.71 -24.27 22.66
N LYS A 37 3.66 -24.95 23.31
CA LYS A 37 4.78 -24.31 24.00
C LYS A 37 5.89 -23.96 23.01
N LYS A 38 6.27 -22.69 22.92
CA LYS A 38 7.44 -22.21 22.19
C LYS A 38 8.54 -21.85 23.19
N GLY A 39 9.40 -22.81 23.49
CA GLY A 39 10.40 -22.68 24.54
C GLY A 39 9.80 -22.76 25.96
N ALA A 40 10.54 -22.28 26.96
CA ALA A 40 10.17 -22.48 28.36
C ALA A 40 9.10 -21.50 28.89
N LYS A 41 8.97 -20.31 28.29
CA LYS A 41 8.17 -19.20 28.82
C LYS A 41 7.04 -18.72 27.90
N THR A 42 7.03 -19.14 26.64
CA THR A 42 6.06 -18.65 25.65
C THR A 42 5.09 -19.76 25.27
N ARG A 43 3.80 -19.42 25.24
CA ARG A 43 2.72 -20.27 24.75
C ARG A 43 2.07 -19.58 23.57
N ILE A 44 1.84 -20.33 22.50
CA ILE A 44 1.06 -19.88 21.35
C ILE A 44 -0.40 -20.09 21.72
N LEU A 45 -1.20 -19.02 21.74
CA LEU A 45 -2.62 -19.07 22.08
C LEU A 45 -3.49 -19.41 20.86
N HIS A 46 -3.11 -18.86 19.70
CA HIS A 46 -3.86 -19.03 18.46
C HIS A 46 -2.89 -19.27 17.29
N ARG A 47 -3.30 -20.14 16.37
CA ARG A 47 -2.72 -20.26 15.04
C ARG A 47 -3.64 -19.56 14.06
N HIS A 48 -3.06 -18.70 13.22
CA HIS A 48 -3.79 -17.93 12.22
C HIS A 48 -3.80 -18.72 10.91
N GLU A 49 -4.98 -19.01 10.39
CA GLU A 49 -5.18 -19.61 9.07
C GLU A 49 -5.84 -18.57 8.15
N ALA A 50 -5.24 -18.28 6.99
CA ALA A 50 -5.80 -17.33 6.03
C ALA A 50 -7.19 -17.80 5.58
N MET A 51 -8.20 -16.96 5.80
CA MET A 51 -9.60 -17.26 5.55
C MET A 51 -10.12 -16.50 4.33
N SER A 52 -9.78 -15.21 4.25
CA SER A 52 -10.09 -14.37 3.11
C SER A 52 -9.01 -13.31 2.93
N TYR A 53 -8.96 -12.73 1.73
CA TYR A 53 -8.24 -11.49 1.49
C TYR A 53 -9.11 -10.54 0.68
N SER A 54 -8.84 -9.25 0.85
CA SER A 54 -9.31 -8.21 -0.05
C SER A 54 -8.12 -7.45 -0.59
N LEU A 55 -8.21 -6.97 -1.83
CA LEU A 55 -7.25 -6.03 -2.38
C LEU A 55 -7.91 -5.03 -3.31
N ILE A 56 -7.30 -3.85 -3.42
CA ILE A 56 -7.65 -2.85 -4.43
C ILE A 56 -6.41 -2.43 -5.20
N VAL A 57 -6.59 -2.12 -6.48
CA VAL A 57 -5.53 -1.57 -7.34
C VAL A 57 -5.78 -0.07 -7.49
N LYS A 58 -4.87 0.72 -6.95
CA LYS A 58 -4.97 2.18 -7.01
C LYS A 58 -4.03 2.73 -8.09
N ALA A 59 -4.63 3.14 -9.20
CA ALA A 59 -3.96 3.90 -10.24
C ALA A 59 -3.95 5.41 -9.92
N SER A 60 -2.85 6.09 -10.28
CA SER A 60 -2.75 7.55 -10.22
C SER A 60 -3.46 8.22 -11.39
N ASP A 61 -3.81 9.51 -11.26
CA ASP A 61 -4.48 10.32 -12.29
C ASP A 61 -3.71 10.46 -13.62
N ASN A 62 -2.46 10.01 -13.64
CA ASN A 62 -1.61 9.99 -14.83
C ASN A 62 -1.74 8.69 -15.63
N VAL A 63 -2.43 7.67 -15.10
CA VAL A 63 -2.75 6.43 -15.79
C VAL A 63 -4.15 6.60 -16.41
N PRO A 64 -4.26 6.67 -17.75
CA PRO A 64 -5.56 6.75 -18.41
C PRO A 64 -6.39 5.49 -18.18
N GLN A 65 -7.70 5.65 -18.03
CA GLN A 65 -8.65 4.56 -17.82
C GLN A 65 -8.59 3.54 -18.97
N GLU A 66 -8.39 4.00 -20.20
CA GLU A 66 -8.31 3.13 -21.38
C GLU A 66 -7.11 2.18 -21.29
N LEU A 67 -6.00 2.59 -20.65
CA LEU A 67 -4.85 1.69 -20.44
C LEU A 67 -5.12 0.64 -19.37
N LEU A 68 -5.92 0.96 -18.35
CA LEU A 68 -6.31 -0.03 -17.33
C LEU A 68 -7.18 -1.12 -17.99
N GLU A 69 -8.13 -0.71 -18.82
CA GLU A 69 -9.00 -1.59 -19.59
C GLU A 69 -8.21 -2.45 -20.60
N GLU A 70 -7.30 -1.85 -21.38
CA GLU A 70 -6.47 -2.56 -22.36
C GLU A 70 -5.60 -3.67 -21.74
N HIS A 71 -5.19 -3.48 -20.49
CA HIS A 71 -4.33 -4.42 -19.77
C HIS A 71 -5.07 -5.29 -18.75
N ASP A 72 -6.40 -5.28 -18.75
CA ASP A 72 -7.25 -6.01 -17.80
C ASP A 72 -6.84 -5.77 -16.33
N ILE A 73 -6.58 -4.50 -15.99
CA ILE A 73 -6.29 -4.07 -14.63
C ILE A 73 -7.62 -3.73 -13.94
N PRO A 74 -7.96 -4.41 -12.83
CA PRO A 74 -9.24 -4.19 -12.15
C PRO A 74 -9.29 -2.81 -11.51
N THR A 75 -10.44 -2.15 -11.61
CA THR A 75 -10.76 -0.90 -10.90
C THR A 75 -11.61 -1.13 -9.65
N GLU A 76 -12.25 -2.29 -9.55
CA GLU A 76 -13.05 -2.70 -8.40
C GLU A 76 -12.22 -3.49 -7.37
N SER A 77 -12.70 -3.53 -6.13
CA SER A 77 -12.11 -4.36 -5.08
C SER A 77 -12.22 -5.84 -5.42
N ILE A 78 -11.10 -6.56 -5.33
CA ILE A 78 -11.07 -8.01 -5.43
C ILE A 78 -11.17 -8.58 -4.02
N LEU A 79 -12.19 -9.40 -3.79
CA LEU A 79 -12.39 -10.11 -2.53
C LEU A 79 -12.40 -11.60 -2.83
N TYR A 80 -11.67 -12.38 -2.04
CA TYR A 80 -11.68 -13.82 -2.12
C TYR A 80 -11.78 -14.42 -0.72
N ARG A 81 -12.78 -15.28 -0.51
CA ARG A 81 -12.93 -16.09 0.70
C ARG A 81 -12.79 -17.57 0.35
N GLY A 82 -11.96 -18.27 1.10
CA GLY A 82 -11.83 -19.71 1.01
C GLY A 82 -13.05 -20.44 1.58
N ASN A 83 -12.90 -21.74 1.75
CA ASN A 83 -13.83 -22.55 2.54
C ASN A 83 -13.12 -23.79 3.06
N LYS A 84 -13.82 -24.63 3.83
CA LYS A 84 -13.28 -25.90 4.36
C LYS A 84 -12.61 -26.84 3.35
N ASN A 85 -12.94 -26.72 2.06
CA ASN A 85 -12.34 -27.52 0.98
C ASN A 85 -11.28 -26.76 0.16
N LYS A 86 -11.14 -25.45 0.38
CA LYS A 86 -10.23 -24.53 -0.32
C LYS A 86 -9.59 -23.57 0.69
N THR A 87 -8.63 -24.08 1.42
CA THR A 87 -7.92 -23.34 2.50
C THR A 87 -6.64 -22.66 2.01
N ASP A 88 -6.33 -22.77 0.71
CA ASP A 88 -5.16 -22.21 0.04
C ASP A 88 -5.30 -20.72 -0.30
N VAL A 89 -5.91 -19.95 0.60
CA VAL A 89 -6.23 -18.52 0.43
C VAL A 89 -4.97 -17.68 0.22
N ALA A 90 -3.93 -17.90 1.02
CA ALA A 90 -2.66 -17.18 0.88
C ALA A 90 -1.95 -17.47 -0.45
N ARG A 91 -2.03 -18.72 -0.93
CA ARG A 91 -1.48 -19.12 -2.23
C ARG A 91 -2.23 -18.45 -3.37
N HIS A 92 -3.57 -18.50 -3.32
CA HIS A 92 -4.43 -17.83 -4.29
C HIS A 92 -4.16 -16.31 -4.34
N PHE A 93 -3.91 -15.68 -3.19
CA PHE A 93 -3.49 -14.28 -3.13
C PHE A 93 -2.17 -14.06 -3.88
N VAL A 94 -1.13 -14.84 -3.60
CA VAL A 94 0.19 -14.71 -4.25
C VAL A 94 0.10 -14.91 -5.76
N GLU A 95 -0.67 -15.89 -6.21
CA GLU A 95 -0.95 -16.12 -7.64
C GLU A 95 -1.65 -14.91 -8.26
N THR A 96 -2.71 -14.40 -7.61
CA THR A 96 -3.47 -13.22 -8.06
C THR A 96 -2.59 -11.99 -8.19
N VAL A 97 -1.78 -11.65 -7.18
CA VAL A 97 -0.91 -10.47 -7.25
C VAL A 97 0.24 -10.65 -8.24
N THR A 98 0.70 -11.89 -8.47
CA THR A 98 1.74 -12.20 -9.47
C THR A 98 1.23 -11.98 -10.89
N GLU A 99 0.05 -12.50 -11.22
CA GLU A 99 -0.60 -12.29 -12.52
C GLU A 99 -0.83 -10.80 -12.78
N MET A 100 -1.32 -10.09 -11.76
CA MET A 100 -1.54 -8.66 -11.81
C MET A 100 -0.23 -7.86 -11.98
N ALA A 101 0.85 -8.26 -11.31
CA ALA A 101 2.16 -7.64 -11.47
C ALA A 101 2.70 -7.79 -12.90
N ILE A 102 2.47 -8.93 -13.57
CA ILE A 102 2.85 -9.15 -14.97
C ILE A 102 2.06 -8.21 -15.91
N LYS A 103 0.74 -8.04 -15.65
CA LYS A 103 -0.08 -7.09 -16.41
C LYS A 103 0.38 -5.64 -16.21
N ILE A 104 0.66 -5.26 -14.96
CA ILE A 104 1.16 -3.93 -14.61
C ILE A 104 2.53 -3.67 -15.24
N GLU A 105 3.44 -4.66 -15.28
CA GLU A 105 4.73 -4.51 -15.95
C GLU A 105 4.56 -4.15 -17.43
N LYS A 106 3.62 -4.81 -18.13
CA LYS A 106 3.31 -4.50 -19.54
C LYS A 106 2.77 -3.09 -19.68
N LEU A 107 1.82 -2.69 -18.82
CA LEU A 107 1.27 -1.33 -18.80
C LEU A 107 2.36 -0.28 -18.60
N LEU A 108 3.27 -0.48 -17.64
CA LEU A 108 4.33 0.46 -17.32
C LEU A 108 5.37 0.61 -18.45
N LYS A 109 5.46 -0.34 -19.38
CA LYS A 109 6.31 -0.25 -20.59
C LYS A 109 5.70 0.61 -21.70
N THR A 110 4.47 1.08 -21.54
CA THR A 110 3.83 2.00 -22.49
C THR A 110 4.61 3.30 -22.61
N ASN A 111 4.81 3.77 -23.85
CA ASN A 111 5.47 5.03 -24.15
C ASN A 111 4.66 5.87 -25.13
N LYS A 112 3.66 6.59 -24.61
CA LYS A 112 2.83 7.51 -25.38
C LYS A 112 3.63 8.77 -25.74
N PRO A 113 3.47 9.31 -26.96
CA PRO A 113 4.13 10.55 -27.37
C PRO A 113 3.67 11.73 -26.50
N ILE A 114 4.55 12.71 -26.38
CA ILE A 114 4.28 13.92 -25.62
C ILE A 114 3.07 14.70 -26.17
N VAL A 115 2.15 15.04 -25.27
CA VAL A 115 1.02 15.93 -25.50
C VAL A 115 1.24 17.20 -24.69
N SER A 116 1.38 18.32 -25.40
CA SER A 116 1.58 19.65 -24.80
C SER A 116 0.62 20.68 -25.40
N THR A 117 0.19 21.62 -24.55
CA THR A 117 -0.57 22.82 -24.94
C THR A 117 0.38 23.94 -25.38
N ASP A 118 -0.14 24.95 -26.10
CA ASP A 118 0.67 26.10 -26.50
C ASP A 118 1.26 26.86 -25.31
N LYS A 119 0.50 27.00 -24.23
CA LYS A 119 0.97 27.63 -22.98
C LYS A 119 2.14 26.86 -22.36
N GLN A 120 2.09 25.52 -22.39
CA GLN A 120 3.18 24.69 -21.89
C GLN A 120 4.42 24.77 -22.78
N ARG A 121 4.24 24.82 -24.11
CA ARG A 121 5.35 25.05 -25.06
C ARG A 121 6.03 26.38 -24.80
N GLN A 122 5.27 27.47 -24.68
CA GLN A 122 5.81 28.79 -24.33
C GLN A 122 6.57 28.78 -23.01
N SER A 123 5.99 28.18 -21.96
CA SER A 123 6.65 28.05 -20.65
C SER A 123 7.92 27.19 -20.70
N HIS A 124 7.95 26.16 -21.54
CA HIS A 124 9.13 25.34 -21.77
C HIS A 124 10.23 26.16 -22.45
N ASP A 125 9.88 26.90 -23.50
CA ASP A 125 10.82 27.65 -24.32
C ASP A 125 11.44 28.81 -23.53
N SER A 126 10.65 29.50 -22.71
CA SER A 126 11.13 30.57 -21.82
C SER A 126 11.96 30.06 -20.62
N CYS A 127 12.01 28.74 -20.38
CA CYS A 127 12.72 28.17 -19.26
C CYS A 127 14.23 28.10 -19.53
N ASN A 128 15.03 28.76 -18.67
CA ASN A 128 16.50 28.80 -18.76
C ASN A 128 17.21 27.92 -17.72
N LEU A 129 16.48 27.46 -16.69
CA LEU A 129 16.98 26.62 -15.61
C LEU A 129 16.24 25.29 -15.60
N CYS A 130 16.95 24.19 -15.36
CA CYS A 130 16.34 22.88 -15.15
C CYS A 130 15.35 22.94 -13.97
N ASN A 131 14.09 22.57 -14.18
CA ASN A 131 13.09 22.59 -13.11
C ASN A 131 13.41 21.63 -11.96
N LEU A 132 14.32 20.67 -12.16
CA LEU A 132 14.71 19.66 -11.18
C LEU A 132 15.97 20.08 -10.39
N CYS A 133 17.15 20.11 -11.02
CA CYS A 133 18.41 20.45 -10.37
C CYS A 133 18.73 21.94 -10.30
N LYS A 134 17.89 22.81 -10.87
CA LYS A 134 18.03 24.27 -10.85
C LYS A 134 19.30 24.83 -11.51
N THR A 135 20.00 24.03 -12.33
CA THR A 135 21.17 24.48 -13.11
C THR A 135 20.77 25.01 -14.48
N ASN A 136 21.58 25.90 -15.06
CA ASN A 136 21.42 26.35 -16.44
C ASN A 136 21.56 25.18 -17.42
N PHE A 137 20.84 25.25 -18.54
CA PHE A 137 21.03 24.33 -19.66
C PHE A 137 22.33 24.65 -20.40
N THR A 138 23.01 23.61 -20.87
CA THR A 138 24.24 23.73 -21.67
C THR A 138 24.08 22.95 -22.97
N PHE A 139 25.05 23.08 -23.89
CA PHE A 139 25.06 22.28 -25.11
C PHE A 139 25.09 20.77 -24.81
N ASP A 140 25.98 20.36 -23.91
CA ASP A 140 26.12 18.94 -23.52
C ASP A 140 24.95 18.43 -22.67
N ASN A 141 24.35 19.32 -21.86
CA ASN A 141 23.22 19.01 -21.00
C ASN A 141 22.02 19.90 -21.35
N HIS A 142 21.48 19.65 -22.54
CA HIS A 142 20.44 20.44 -23.16
C HIS A 142 19.08 20.27 -22.47
N LYS A 143 18.19 21.24 -22.74
CA LYS A 143 16.81 21.27 -22.27
C LYS A 143 15.99 20.18 -22.98
N VAL A 144 15.25 19.40 -22.20
CA VAL A 144 14.32 18.38 -22.66
C VAL A 144 12.95 18.56 -22.01
N ALA A 145 11.90 18.17 -22.75
CA ALA A 145 10.52 18.21 -22.29
C ALA A 145 10.15 16.88 -21.59
N ASP A 146 10.23 16.85 -20.26
CA ASP A 146 9.78 15.70 -19.46
C ASP A 146 8.26 15.54 -19.60
N HIS A 147 7.81 14.29 -19.72
CA HIS A 147 6.41 13.95 -19.86
C HIS A 147 6.10 12.60 -19.21
N CYS A 148 4.82 12.33 -18.99
CA CYS A 148 4.37 11.03 -18.54
C CYS A 148 4.28 10.07 -19.73
N HIS A 149 5.04 8.97 -19.71
CA HIS A 149 4.97 7.94 -20.77
C HIS A 149 3.60 7.23 -20.84
N LEU A 150 2.79 7.26 -19.78
CA LEU A 150 1.47 6.59 -19.77
C LEU A 150 0.35 7.47 -20.37
N SER A 151 0.34 8.76 -20.05
CA SER A 151 -0.69 9.70 -20.53
C SER A 151 -0.22 10.65 -21.64
N GLY A 152 1.06 10.70 -21.94
CA GLY A 152 1.68 11.70 -22.81
C GLY A 152 1.80 13.09 -22.19
N LYS A 153 1.16 13.38 -21.05
CA LYS A 153 1.07 14.73 -20.47
C LYS A 153 2.46 15.31 -20.18
N TYR A 154 2.75 16.49 -20.74
CA TYR A 154 3.93 17.27 -20.41
C TYR A 154 3.98 17.62 -18.91
N ARG A 155 5.18 17.54 -18.33
CA ARG A 155 5.44 17.80 -16.90
C ARG A 155 6.24 19.07 -16.70
N LYS A 156 7.44 19.17 -17.28
CA LYS A 156 8.41 20.24 -16.98
C LYS A 156 9.59 20.27 -17.96
N ALA A 157 10.33 21.37 -17.95
CA ALA A 157 11.58 21.53 -18.68
C ALA A 157 12.75 21.10 -17.79
N ILE A 158 13.46 20.04 -18.14
CA ILE A 158 14.59 19.55 -17.36
C ILE A 158 15.80 19.34 -18.25
N CYS A 159 16.97 19.16 -17.65
CA CYS A 159 18.18 18.85 -18.39
C CYS A 159 18.24 17.35 -18.69
N ASN A 160 18.90 16.97 -19.78
CA ASN A 160 19.02 15.57 -20.21
C ASN A 160 19.52 14.64 -19.07
N THR A 161 20.52 15.07 -18.29
CA THR A 161 21.03 14.31 -17.14
C THR A 161 19.96 14.04 -16.08
N CYS A 162 19.09 15.02 -15.80
CA CYS A 162 17.97 14.81 -14.87
C CYS A 162 16.93 13.87 -15.47
N ASN A 163 16.63 13.99 -16.76
CA ASN A 163 15.67 13.15 -17.46
C ASN A 163 16.05 11.67 -17.41
N LEU A 164 17.33 11.34 -17.64
CA LEU A 164 17.83 9.96 -17.55
C LEU A 164 17.71 9.34 -16.14
N LYS A 165 17.64 10.19 -15.10
CA LYS A 165 17.41 9.74 -13.72
C LYS A 165 15.94 9.48 -13.42
N LEU A 166 15.00 10.03 -14.20
CA LEU A 166 13.56 9.86 -14.01
C LEU A 166 13.08 8.56 -14.68
N GLN A 167 13.55 7.44 -14.13
CA GLN A 167 13.23 6.11 -14.65
C GLN A 167 11.83 5.66 -14.23
N THR A 168 11.16 4.95 -15.13
CA THR A 168 9.89 4.29 -14.81
C THR A 168 10.14 3.22 -13.75
N PRO A 169 9.28 3.11 -12.71
CA PRO A 169 9.45 2.10 -11.68
C PRO A 169 9.44 0.69 -12.26
N ASN A 170 10.33 -0.15 -11.74
CA ASN A 170 10.46 -1.56 -12.10
C ASN A 170 9.94 -2.48 -10.99
N PHE A 171 8.97 -1.99 -10.23
CA PHE A 171 8.30 -2.75 -9.19
C PHE A 171 6.85 -2.31 -9.03
N ILE A 172 6.05 -3.15 -8.38
CA ILE A 172 4.70 -2.83 -7.88
C ILE A 172 4.72 -2.93 -6.35
N PRO A 173 4.44 -1.84 -5.63
CA PRO A 173 4.26 -1.89 -4.18
C PRO A 173 2.90 -2.52 -3.82
N ILE A 174 2.93 -3.37 -2.80
CA ILE A 174 1.75 -4.01 -2.20
C ILE A 174 1.77 -3.65 -0.72
N PHE A 175 0.79 -2.86 -0.30
CA PHE A 175 0.70 -2.31 1.04
C PHE A 175 -0.25 -3.11 1.91
N PHE A 176 0.23 -3.39 3.12
CA PHE A 176 -0.53 -3.97 4.22
C PHE A 176 -0.33 -3.06 5.44
N HIS A 177 -1.30 -3.02 6.35
CA HIS A 177 -1.12 -2.33 7.62
C HIS A 177 -0.58 -3.29 8.66
N ASN A 178 0.56 -2.97 9.27
CA ASN A 178 1.19 -3.81 10.29
C ASN A 178 1.63 -5.20 9.78
N LEU A 179 1.97 -5.27 8.50
CA LEU A 179 2.44 -6.45 7.77
C LEU A 179 3.45 -7.29 8.55
N SER A 180 4.47 -6.62 9.14
CA SER A 180 5.58 -7.29 9.83
C SER A 180 5.14 -8.21 10.97
N ASN A 181 3.96 -7.97 11.55
CA ASN A 181 3.49 -8.67 12.74
C ASN A 181 2.41 -9.72 12.46
N TYR A 182 1.73 -9.64 11.31
CA TYR A 182 0.58 -10.50 11.00
C TYR A 182 0.75 -11.16 9.63
N ASP A 183 0.45 -10.45 8.54
CA ASP A 183 0.24 -11.06 7.22
C ASP A 183 1.51 -11.58 6.56
N ALA A 184 2.68 -11.05 6.94
CA ALA A 184 3.96 -11.48 6.37
C ALA A 184 4.17 -12.99 6.51
N HIS A 185 3.72 -13.58 7.62
CA HIS A 185 3.84 -15.01 7.88
C HIS A 185 2.99 -15.86 6.94
N LEU A 186 1.83 -15.35 6.52
CA LEU A 186 0.94 -16.03 5.57
C LEU A 186 1.50 -15.96 4.15
N ILE A 187 2.07 -14.81 3.77
CA ILE A 187 2.52 -14.57 2.40
C ILE A 187 3.87 -15.25 2.13
N VAL A 188 4.82 -15.11 3.05
CA VAL A 188 6.21 -15.57 2.83
C VAL A 188 6.30 -17.08 2.62
N THR A 189 5.42 -17.87 3.25
CA THR A 189 5.38 -19.33 3.03
C THR A 189 5.04 -19.70 1.60
N GLU A 190 4.22 -18.88 0.93
CA GLU A 190 3.71 -19.13 -0.42
C GLU A 190 4.63 -18.58 -1.52
N LEU A 191 5.56 -17.67 -1.18
CA LEU A 191 6.49 -17.11 -2.17
C LEU A 191 7.54 -18.11 -2.67
N GLY A 192 7.73 -19.24 -1.98
CA GLY A 192 8.76 -20.25 -2.25
C GLY A 192 8.39 -21.31 -3.28
N HIS A 193 7.21 -21.24 -3.91
CA HIS A 193 6.72 -22.28 -4.82
C HIS A 193 7.28 -22.21 -6.25
N ASP A 194 8.07 -21.19 -6.57
CA ASP A 194 8.75 -21.04 -7.86
C ASP A 194 10.24 -20.70 -7.70
N THR A 195 11.00 -20.68 -8.80
CA THR A 195 12.45 -20.44 -8.82
C THR A 195 12.84 -18.96 -8.81
N GLN A 196 11.88 -18.04 -8.76
CA GLN A 196 12.16 -16.60 -8.81
C GLN A 196 12.75 -16.09 -7.50
N THR A 197 13.66 -15.13 -7.65
CA THR A 197 14.41 -14.56 -6.53
C THR A 197 13.49 -13.85 -5.53
N ILE A 198 13.73 -14.11 -4.25
CA ILE A 198 13.13 -13.39 -3.13
C ILE A 198 14.24 -12.59 -2.44
N ARG A 199 13.96 -11.32 -2.12
CA ARG A 199 14.83 -10.49 -1.29
C ARG A 199 14.06 -10.08 -0.04
N VAL A 200 14.69 -10.19 1.11
CA VAL A 200 14.08 -9.86 2.41
C VAL A 200 14.94 -8.80 3.11
N ILE A 201 14.28 -7.83 3.74
CA ILE A 201 14.88 -6.88 4.66
C ILE A 201 14.47 -7.31 6.07
N PRO A 202 15.30 -8.12 6.78
CA PRO A 202 14.94 -8.61 8.10
C PRO A 202 15.04 -7.50 9.15
N ASN A 203 14.11 -7.48 10.09
CA ASN A 203 14.21 -6.73 11.35
C ASN A 203 14.65 -7.66 12.49
N SER A 204 14.15 -8.89 12.49
CA SER A 204 14.58 -10.01 13.34
C SER A 204 14.45 -11.31 12.54
N GLU A 205 14.73 -12.45 13.16
CA GLU A 205 14.53 -13.78 12.54
C GLU A 205 13.06 -14.05 12.17
N GLU A 206 12.12 -13.41 12.88
CA GLU A 206 10.68 -13.63 12.71
C GLU A 206 9.97 -12.44 12.07
N LYS A 207 10.55 -11.23 12.10
CA LYS A 207 9.90 -10.02 11.60
C LYS A 207 10.67 -9.43 10.43
N PHE A 208 9.97 -9.18 9.33
CA PHE A 208 10.54 -8.58 8.12
C PHE A 208 10.03 -7.15 7.95
N ILE A 209 10.94 -6.19 7.70
CA ILE A 209 10.57 -4.81 7.36
C ILE A 209 9.84 -4.78 6.02
N SER A 210 10.35 -5.56 5.07
CA SER A 210 9.79 -5.73 3.74
C SER A 210 10.37 -6.99 3.11
N PHE A 211 9.62 -7.58 2.18
CA PHE A 211 10.11 -8.62 1.30
C PHE A 211 9.70 -8.29 -0.14
N THR A 212 10.50 -8.77 -1.09
CA THR A 212 10.37 -8.49 -2.51
C THR A 212 10.48 -9.78 -3.30
N LYS A 213 9.51 -10.03 -4.18
CA LYS A 213 9.49 -11.19 -5.08
C LYS A 213 9.67 -10.71 -6.51
N TYR A 214 10.64 -11.25 -7.23
CA TYR A 214 10.74 -10.99 -8.67
C TYR A 214 9.68 -11.80 -9.41
N VAL A 215 8.92 -11.15 -10.29
CA VAL A 215 7.95 -11.82 -11.17
C VAL A 215 8.53 -12.04 -12.56
N THR A 216 9.45 -11.15 -12.97
CA THR A 216 10.31 -11.29 -14.14
C THR A 216 11.73 -10.89 -13.78
N ASN A 217 12.69 -11.07 -14.70
CA ASN A 217 14.09 -10.67 -14.46
C ASN A 217 14.26 -9.16 -14.20
N THR A 218 13.28 -8.35 -14.59
CA THR A 218 13.34 -6.89 -14.52
C THR A 218 12.28 -6.28 -13.62
N PHE A 219 11.27 -7.04 -13.18
CA PHE A 219 10.13 -6.51 -12.44
C PHE A 219 9.84 -7.30 -11.16
N SER A 220 9.46 -6.59 -10.10
CA SER A 220 9.26 -7.19 -8.78
C SER A 220 8.02 -6.67 -8.06
N MET A 221 7.43 -7.50 -7.22
CA MET A 221 6.44 -7.10 -6.22
C MET A 221 7.15 -6.80 -4.91
N ARG A 222 6.82 -5.67 -4.28
CA ARG A 222 7.42 -5.24 -3.02
C ARG A 222 6.33 -5.09 -1.97
N PHE A 223 6.40 -5.92 -0.93
CA PHE A 223 5.45 -5.90 0.17
C PHE A 223 5.92 -4.92 1.24
N ILE A 224 5.08 -3.94 1.58
CA ILE A 224 5.45 -2.79 2.42
C ILE A 224 4.46 -2.66 3.57
N ASP A 225 5.01 -2.48 4.76
CA ASP A 225 4.25 -2.22 5.98
C ASP A 225 3.97 -0.73 6.14
N THR A 226 2.71 -0.31 6.02
CA THR A 226 2.33 1.10 6.21
C THR A 226 2.50 1.59 7.66
N PHE A 227 2.50 0.69 8.65
CA PHE A 227 2.73 1.04 10.06
C PHE A 227 4.16 1.58 10.30
N ARG A 228 5.10 1.26 9.40
CA ARG A 228 6.48 1.80 9.43
C ARG A 228 6.59 3.24 8.96
N PHE A 229 5.51 3.79 8.39
CA PHE A 229 5.39 5.20 8.04
C PHE A 229 4.51 5.94 9.04
N MET A 230 3.45 5.30 9.49
CA MET A 230 2.43 5.87 10.37
C MET A 230 2.16 4.90 11.51
N ALA A 231 2.90 5.06 12.61
CA ALA A 231 2.88 4.16 13.77
C ALA A 231 1.64 4.39 14.66
N SER A 232 0.45 4.33 14.06
CA SER A 232 -0.85 4.51 14.69
C SER A 232 -1.84 3.55 14.06
N LYS A 233 -2.91 3.19 14.77
CA LYS A 233 -3.97 2.34 14.20
C LYS A 233 -4.60 3.07 13.01
N LEU A 234 -5.05 2.32 12.01
CA LEU A 234 -5.71 2.83 10.79
C LEU A 234 -6.64 4.03 11.01
N LEU A 235 -7.42 4.05 12.09
CA LEU A 235 -8.37 5.12 12.39
C LEU A 235 -7.95 6.13 13.44
N THR A 236 -6.77 5.97 14.05
CA THR A 236 -6.16 7.11 14.78
C THR A 236 -5.52 8.10 13.80
N LEU A 237 -5.51 7.75 12.51
CA LEU A 237 -5.08 8.59 11.40
C LEU A 237 -6.27 9.36 10.82
N ASP A 238 -7.03 10.03 11.71
CA ASP A 238 -7.68 11.29 11.37
C ASP A 238 -6.59 12.24 10.88
N LEU A 239 -6.25 12.14 9.59
CA LEU A 239 -5.28 12.99 8.94
C LEU A 239 -5.84 14.42 8.88
N VAL A 240 -5.71 15.14 10.00
CA VAL A 240 -5.53 16.60 10.13
C VAL A 240 -6.62 17.50 9.53
N THR A 241 -7.71 16.94 8.98
CA THR A 241 -8.86 17.71 8.49
C THR A 241 -10.12 16.84 8.50
N PRO A 242 -11.17 17.21 9.26
CA PRO A 242 -12.45 16.51 9.20
C PRO A 242 -13.12 16.76 7.84
N GLY A 243 -13.48 15.70 7.12
CA GLY A 243 -14.21 15.79 5.86
C GLY A 243 -14.29 14.48 5.08
N LEU A 244 -15.44 14.19 4.47
CA LEU A 244 -15.64 13.02 3.59
C LEU A 244 -14.73 13.04 2.35
N GLU A 245 -14.15 14.20 2.02
CA GLU A 245 -13.17 14.39 0.94
C GLU A 245 -11.87 13.57 1.09
N ASN A 246 -11.58 13.09 2.30
CA ASN A 246 -10.41 12.26 2.58
C ASN A 246 -10.66 10.76 2.30
N PHE A 247 -11.92 10.36 2.08
CA PHE A 247 -12.33 8.97 1.86
C PHE A 247 -12.65 8.71 0.38
N ARG A 248 -11.71 9.05 -0.51
CA ARG A 248 -11.88 9.08 -1.96
C ARG A 248 -12.05 7.71 -2.57
N GLU A 249 -11.36 6.70 -2.03
CA GLU A 249 -11.46 5.32 -2.47
C GLU A 249 -12.71 4.68 -1.87
N THR A 250 -12.97 4.86 -0.58
CA THR A 250 -14.20 4.37 0.06
C THR A 250 -15.47 4.90 -0.63
N ALA A 251 -15.51 6.20 -0.98
CA ALA A 251 -16.67 6.83 -1.64
C ALA A 251 -16.95 6.32 -3.06
N LYS A 252 -16.04 5.55 -3.69
CA LYS A 252 -16.30 4.90 -4.98
C LYS A 252 -17.15 3.64 -4.85
N HIS A 253 -17.11 3.00 -3.68
CA HIS A 253 -17.76 1.71 -3.46
C HIS A 253 -19.02 1.80 -2.60
N PHE A 254 -19.26 2.95 -1.96
CA PHE A 254 -20.38 3.16 -1.04
C PHE A 254 -21.13 4.45 -1.39
N VAL A 255 -22.44 4.45 -1.20
CA VAL A 255 -23.24 5.66 -1.43
C VAL A 255 -23.07 6.64 -0.28
N ALA A 256 -23.40 7.92 -0.49
CA ALA A 256 -23.22 8.97 0.52
C ALA A 256 -23.90 8.65 1.87
N GLY A 257 -25.02 7.94 1.87
CA GLY A 257 -25.73 7.52 3.09
C GLY A 257 -25.00 6.45 3.90
N ASP A 258 -24.12 5.67 3.28
CA ASP A 258 -23.36 4.60 3.91
C ASP A 258 -22.09 5.11 4.60
N MET A 259 -21.58 6.26 4.16
CA MET A 259 -20.29 6.81 4.61
C MET A 259 -20.13 6.84 6.14
N PRO A 260 -21.13 7.27 6.95
CA PRO A 260 -21.00 7.24 8.42
C PRO A 260 -20.75 5.85 9.01
N LEU A 261 -21.11 4.78 8.29
CA LEU A 261 -20.91 3.40 8.72
C LEU A 261 -19.57 2.83 8.30
N VAL A 262 -18.98 3.33 7.21
CA VAL A 262 -17.79 2.76 6.57
C VAL A 262 -16.53 3.61 6.75
N THR A 263 -16.62 4.79 7.38
CA THR A 263 -15.48 5.66 7.66
C THR A 263 -15.03 5.65 9.13
N ARG A 264 -15.60 4.77 9.96
CA ARG A 264 -15.16 4.55 11.35
C ARG A 264 -14.55 3.17 11.53
N LYS A 265 -14.00 2.93 12.73
CA LYS A 265 -13.39 1.66 13.06
C LYS A 265 -14.41 0.54 12.97
N GLY A 266 -14.13 -0.41 12.09
CA GLY A 266 -14.91 -1.64 12.01
C GLY A 266 -14.84 -2.41 13.32
N VAL A 267 -15.86 -3.24 13.53
CA VAL A 267 -16.03 -4.02 14.75
C VAL A 267 -16.18 -5.49 14.35
N TYR A 268 -15.23 -6.32 14.73
CA TYR A 268 -15.17 -7.71 14.30
C TYR A 268 -14.82 -8.66 15.46
N PRO A 269 -15.51 -9.81 15.61
CA PRO A 269 -15.32 -10.73 16.73
C PRO A 269 -14.18 -11.74 16.44
N TYR A 270 -12.94 -11.26 16.34
CA TYR A 270 -11.79 -12.09 15.92
C TYR A 270 -11.66 -13.44 16.63
N GLU A 271 -11.68 -13.47 17.97
CA GLU A 271 -11.49 -14.71 18.75
C GLU A 271 -12.69 -15.67 18.69
N TYR A 272 -13.85 -15.20 18.22
CA TYR A 272 -15.02 -16.04 17.98
C TYR A 272 -14.92 -16.80 16.65
N ILE A 273 -14.20 -16.25 15.67
CA ILE A 273 -14.00 -16.85 14.35
C ILE A 273 -12.86 -17.86 14.41
N ASP A 274 -13.15 -19.02 15.02
CA ASP A 274 -12.19 -20.09 15.28
C ASP A 274 -12.35 -21.32 14.39
N SER A 275 -13.29 -21.30 13.45
CA SER A 275 -13.49 -22.34 12.45
C SER A 275 -14.27 -21.83 11.22
N TRP A 276 -14.17 -22.56 10.11
CA TRP A 276 -14.92 -22.27 8.89
C TRP A 276 -16.44 -22.29 9.11
N ASP A 277 -16.94 -23.19 9.95
CA ASP A 277 -18.38 -23.33 10.24
C ASP A 277 -18.95 -22.08 10.94
N ARG A 278 -18.13 -21.28 11.63
CA ARG A 278 -18.57 -19.99 12.20
C ARG A 278 -19.03 -19.02 11.13
N LEU A 279 -18.43 -19.07 9.95
CA LEU A 279 -18.76 -18.15 8.85
C LEU A 279 -20.15 -18.39 8.29
N ASP A 280 -20.67 -19.61 8.43
CA ASP A 280 -22.01 -20.00 8.01
C ASP A 280 -23.08 -19.63 9.05
N GLU A 281 -22.71 -19.06 10.21
CA GLU A 281 -23.69 -18.63 11.21
C GLU A 281 -24.53 -17.46 10.71
N GLU A 282 -25.86 -17.63 10.74
CA GLU A 282 -26.82 -16.69 10.17
C GLU A 282 -27.21 -15.53 11.12
N ARG A 283 -26.36 -15.24 12.11
CA ARG A 283 -26.63 -14.20 13.11
C ARG A 283 -25.35 -13.53 13.59
N LEU A 284 -25.45 -12.25 13.90
CA LEU A 284 -24.39 -11.55 14.63
C LEU A 284 -24.21 -12.20 16.01
N PRO A 285 -22.96 -12.46 16.47
CA PRO A 285 -22.71 -13.09 17.75
C PRO A 285 -23.15 -12.20 18.90
N SER A 286 -23.35 -12.80 20.07
CA SER A 286 -23.63 -12.03 21.28
C SER A 286 -22.46 -11.10 21.62
N LYS A 287 -22.74 -9.98 22.31
CA LYS A 287 -21.71 -9.04 22.79
C LYS A 287 -20.54 -9.71 23.51
N ARG A 288 -20.80 -10.80 24.25
CA ARG A 288 -19.77 -11.56 24.98
C ARG A 288 -18.73 -12.21 24.06
N SER A 289 -19.12 -12.53 22.83
CA SER A 289 -18.24 -13.13 21.82
C SER A 289 -17.22 -12.16 21.23
N PHE A 290 -17.33 -10.86 21.50
CA PHE A 290 -16.37 -9.82 21.09
C PHE A 290 -15.29 -9.55 22.15
N TYR A 291 -15.15 -10.41 23.16
CA TYR A 291 -14.10 -10.28 24.17
C TYR A 291 -12.70 -10.44 23.54
N SER A 292 -11.76 -9.58 23.94
CA SER A 292 -10.36 -9.68 23.53
C SER A 292 -9.51 -10.19 24.69
N SER A 293 -9.01 -11.42 24.58
CA SER A 293 -8.07 -12.01 25.54
C SER A 293 -6.72 -11.29 25.54
N LEU A 294 -6.31 -10.71 24.39
CA LEU A 294 -5.06 -9.93 24.30
C LEU A 294 -5.07 -8.67 25.17
N LYS A 295 -6.23 -8.03 25.28
CA LYS A 295 -6.40 -6.78 26.03
C LYS A 295 -7.13 -6.96 27.36
N GLU A 296 -7.65 -8.16 27.59
CA GLU A 296 -8.52 -8.51 28.73
C GLU A 296 -9.73 -7.56 28.85
N GLU A 297 -10.33 -7.19 27.71
CA GLU A 297 -11.42 -6.21 27.65
C GLU A 297 -12.64 -6.75 26.87
N HIS A 298 -13.83 -6.36 27.31
CA HIS A 298 -15.05 -6.49 26.53
C HIS A 298 -15.19 -5.32 25.56
N ILE A 299 -15.85 -5.57 24.43
CA ILE A 299 -16.33 -4.49 23.56
C ILE A 299 -17.24 -3.54 24.34
N ASP A 300 -17.14 -2.24 24.04
CA ASP A 300 -18.05 -1.24 24.59
C ASP A 300 -19.46 -1.37 23.97
N GLU A 301 -20.43 -0.63 24.52
CA GLU A 301 -21.81 -0.67 24.02
C GLU A 301 -21.94 0.02 22.66
N GLU A 302 -21.21 1.11 22.46
CA GLU A 302 -21.29 1.90 21.23
C GLU A 302 -20.78 1.10 20.02
N ASP A 303 -19.63 0.43 20.11
CA ASP A 303 -19.08 -0.39 19.02
C ASP A 303 -19.97 -1.61 18.76
N PHE A 304 -20.59 -2.21 19.79
CA PHE A 304 -21.50 -3.33 19.58
C PHE A 304 -22.81 -2.91 18.88
N GLU A 305 -23.38 -1.76 19.26
CA GLU A 305 -24.54 -1.20 18.55
C GLU A 305 -24.17 -0.79 17.12
N HIS A 306 -22.96 -0.28 16.90
CA HIS A 306 -22.44 -0.02 15.57
C HIS A 306 -22.35 -1.30 14.72
N ALA A 307 -21.82 -2.40 15.26
CA ALA A 307 -21.77 -3.69 14.57
C ALA A 307 -23.17 -4.19 14.16
N LYS A 308 -24.18 -4.06 15.04
CA LYS A 308 -25.57 -4.38 14.71
C LYS A 308 -26.11 -3.49 13.60
N LEU A 309 -25.83 -2.19 13.66
CA LEU A 309 -26.27 -1.23 12.64
C LEU A 309 -25.70 -1.59 11.28
N VAL A 310 -24.38 -1.87 11.20
CA VAL A 310 -23.71 -2.30 9.95
C VAL A 310 -24.30 -3.62 9.44
N TRP A 311 -24.42 -4.63 10.30
CA TRP A 311 -25.01 -5.92 9.94
C TRP A 311 -26.39 -5.76 9.31
N ASN A 312 -27.27 -4.98 9.94
CA ASN A 312 -28.64 -4.77 9.48
C ASN A 312 -28.72 -3.89 8.23
N HIS A 313 -27.95 -2.79 8.18
CA HIS A 313 -27.97 -1.82 7.08
C HIS A 313 -27.52 -2.43 5.76
N PHE A 314 -26.44 -3.23 5.79
CA PHE A 314 -25.92 -3.92 4.61
C PHE A 314 -26.57 -5.29 4.37
N GLY A 315 -27.56 -5.67 5.17
CA GLY A 315 -28.31 -6.91 5.00
C GLY A 315 -27.45 -8.17 5.09
N CYS A 316 -26.42 -8.16 5.94
CA CYS A 316 -25.58 -9.34 6.15
C CYS A 316 -26.43 -10.51 6.64
N THR A 317 -26.35 -11.65 5.95
CA THR A 317 -27.09 -12.85 6.32
C THR A 317 -26.22 -13.85 7.06
N THR A 318 -24.91 -13.84 6.84
CA THR A 318 -23.95 -14.76 7.46
C THR A 318 -22.74 -14.02 8.03
N LEU A 319 -22.03 -14.63 9.00
CA LEU A 319 -20.78 -14.04 9.51
C LEU A 319 -19.69 -13.94 8.46
N GLY A 320 -19.69 -14.83 7.47
CA GLY A 320 -18.85 -14.71 6.30
C GLY A 320 -19.10 -13.40 5.55
N GLU A 321 -20.36 -13.09 5.21
CA GLU A 321 -20.69 -11.85 4.50
C GLU A 321 -20.32 -10.60 5.30
N TYR A 322 -20.51 -10.64 6.61
CA TYR A 322 -20.09 -9.56 7.50
C TYR A 322 -18.55 -9.40 7.52
N SER A 323 -17.80 -10.52 7.54
CA SER A 323 -16.34 -10.52 7.45
C SER A 323 -15.85 -9.96 6.11
N ASP A 324 -16.47 -10.36 5.01
CA ASP A 324 -16.16 -9.88 3.67
C ASP A 324 -16.34 -8.36 3.55
N LEU A 325 -17.45 -7.85 4.08
CA LEU A 325 -17.73 -6.41 4.14
C LEU A 325 -16.70 -5.68 5.02
N TYR A 326 -16.44 -6.22 6.22
CA TYR A 326 -15.45 -5.68 7.16
C TYR A 326 -14.08 -5.55 6.48
N LEU A 327 -13.60 -6.62 5.87
CA LEU A 327 -12.29 -6.68 5.22
C LEU A 327 -12.22 -5.74 4.01
N LYS A 328 -13.31 -5.63 3.24
CA LYS A 328 -13.39 -4.64 2.14
C LYS A 328 -13.25 -3.21 2.67
N ILE A 329 -13.96 -2.86 3.75
CA ILE A 329 -13.89 -1.53 4.36
C ILE A 329 -12.47 -1.25 4.87
N ASP A 330 -11.86 -2.19 5.59
CA ASP A 330 -10.51 -2.02 6.14
C ASP A 330 -9.45 -1.75 5.05
N VAL A 331 -9.50 -2.46 3.92
CA VAL A 331 -8.60 -2.21 2.78
C VAL A 331 -8.85 -0.84 2.14
N LEU A 332 -10.11 -0.42 2.02
CA LEU A 332 -10.45 0.90 1.47
C LEU A 332 -9.98 2.04 2.37
N LEU A 333 -10.16 1.89 3.69
CA LEU A 333 -9.64 2.84 4.68
C LEU A 333 -8.12 2.90 4.67
N LEU A 334 -7.44 1.75 4.57
CA LEU A 334 -5.99 1.71 4.40
C LEU A 334 -5.55 2.49 3.16
N ALA A 335 -6.22 2.29 2.04
CA ALA A 335 -5.92 3.02 0.81
C ALA A 335 -6.12 4.53 0.97
N ASP A 336 -7.26 4.95 1.51
CA ASP A 336 -7.56 6.37 1.74
C ASP A 336 -6.50 7.03 2.64
N VAL A 337 -6.20 6.42 3.78
CA VAL A 337 -5.23 6.95 4.75
C VAL A 337 -3.84 7.04 4.12
N PHE A 338 -3.37 5.99 3.44
CA PHE A 338 -2.02 6.01 2.86
C PHE A 338 -1.93 6.89 1.60
N GLU A 339 -2.97 6.99 0.76
CA GLU A 339 -3.01 7.91 -0.37
C GLU A 339 -2.99 9.37 0.10
N ASN A 340 -3.70 9.70 1.20
CA ASN A 340 -3.63 11.03 1.82
C ASN A 340 -2.23 11.33 2.36
N PHE A 341 -1.57 10.34 2.97
CA PHE A 341 -0.17 10.46 3.38
C PHE A 341 0.76 10.68 2.18
N ARG A 342 0.59 9.94 1.08
CA ARG A 342 1.35 10.15 -0.16
C ARG A 342 1.14 11.56 -0.71
N ASP A 343 -0.09 12.06 -0.72
CA ASP A 343 -0.40 13.43 -1.14
C ASP A 343 0.29 14.46 -0.25
N LEU A 344 0.33 14.24 1.06
CA LEU A 344 1.05 15.09 2.00
C LEU A 344 2.55 15.09 1.70
N CYS A 345 3.19 13.93 1.52
CA CYS A 345 4.61 13.84 1.17
C CYS A 345 4.93 14.52 -0.16
N MET A 346 4.09 14.29 -1.18
CA MET A 346 4.25 14.92 -2.48
C MET A 346 4.11 16.46 -2.40
N ARG A 347 3.19 16.98 -1.59
CA ARG A 347 3.04 18.43 -1.39
C ARG A 347 4.16 19.06 -0.56
N THR A 348 4.62 18.38 0.48
CA THR A 348 5.55 18.94 1.48
C THR A 348 7.02 18.80 1.07
N CYS A 349 7.45 17.59 0.68
CA CYS A 349 8.84 17.32 0.30
C CYS A 349 8.99 16.91 -1.18
N ASN A 350 7.89 16.74 -1.91
CA ASN A 350 7.88 16.32 -3.33
C ASN A 350 8.64 14.99 -3.52
N LEU A 351 8.41 14.06 -2.61
CA LEU A 351 8.87 12.67 -2.65
C LEU A 351 7.65 11.78 -2.41
N ASP A 352 7.53 10.72 -3.20
CA ASP A 352 6.47 9.73 -3.00
C ASP A 352 6.94 8.68 -1.99
N ALA A 353 6.19 8.53 -0.90
CA ALA A 353 6.47 7.59 0.18
C ALA A 353 6.60 6.13 -0.32
N VAL A 354 5.95 5.80 -1.43
CA VAL A 354 5.97 4.48 -2.05
C VAL A 354 7.37 3.96 -2.41
N HIS A 355 8.32 4.85 -2.70
CA HIS A 355 9.67 4.44 -3.06
C HIS A 355 10.55 4.06 -1.87
N TYR A 356 10.00 4.16 -0.66
CA TYR A 356 10.69 3.91 0.59
C TYR A 356 10.11 2.68 1.29
N PHE A 357 10.83 2.17 2.28
CA PHE A 357 10.36 1.07 3.12
C PHE A 357 9.86 1.54 4.48
N THR A 358 10.31 2.71 4.94
CA THR A 358 10.03 3.25 6.28
C THR A 358 10.06 4.78 6.27
N ALA A 359 9.42 5.42 7.27
CA ALA A 359 9.48 6.86 7.47
C ALA A 359 10.91 7.41 7.64
N PRO A 360 11.82 6.82 8.42
CA PRO A 360 13.19 7.31 8.52
C PRO A 360 13.92 7.42 7.17
N GLY A 361 13.73 6.45 6.27
CA GLY A 361 14.33 6.51 4.93
C GLY A 361 13.77 7.65 4.09
N LEU A 362 12.46 7.89 4.18
CA LEU A 362 11.80 9.02 3.51
C LEU A 362 12.28 10.36 4.10
N SER A 363 12.29 10.50 5.42
CA SER A 363 12.69 11.72 6.12
C SER A 363 14.15 12.10 5.84
N PHE A 364 15.04 11.12 5.73
CA PHE A 364 16.44 11.37 5.38
C PHE A 364 16.59 11.96 3.98
N ASP A 365 15.96 11.36 2.97
CA ASP A 365 15.97 11.92 1.61
C ASP A 365 15.25 13.28 1.54
N ALA A 366 14.17 13.47 2.30
CA ALA A 366 13.46 14.74 2.38
C ALA A 366 14.36 15.84 2.98
N MET A 367 15.09 15.54 4.06
CA MET A 367 16.07 16.44 4.66
C MET A 367 17.12 16.86 3.61
N LEU A 368 17.79 15.90 2.97
CA LEU A 368 18.83 16.19 1.96
C LEU A 368 18.29 17.06 0.82
N LYS A 369 17.06 16.81 0.38
CA LYS A 369 16.45 17.54 -0.72
C LYS A 369 16.06 18.97 -0.33
N LEU A 370 15.53 19.16 0.87
CA LEU A 370 15.06 20.46 1.35
C LEU A 370 16.21 21.39 1.72
N THR A 371 17.30 20.87 2.28
CA THR A 371 18.49 21.68 2.57
C THR A 371 19.27 21.99 1.29
N GLY A 372 19.32 21.05 0.33
CA GLY A 372 20.16 21.19 -0.85
C GLY A 372 21.66 21.12 -0.56
N GLU A 373 22.02 20.77 0.67
CA GLU A 373 23.39 20.75 1.18
C GLU A 373 24.06 19.38 0.96
N THR A 374 25.38 19.41 0.82
CA THR A 374 26.23 18.21 0.86
C THR A 374 26.72 18.01 2.30
N PHE A 375 26.40 16.89 2.92
CA PHE A 375 26.87 16.56 4.27
C PHE A 375 28.11 15.68 4.19
N THR A 376 29.20 16.11 4.82
CA THR A 376 30.41 15.31 4.99
C THR A 376 30.32 14.54 6.30
N PHE A 377 30.66 13.25 6.28
CA PHE A 377 30.73 12.44 7.48
C PHE A 377 32.05 12.70 8.20
N ASP A 378 32.02 13.35 9.37
CA ASP A 378 33.24 13.78 10.08
C ASP A 378 33.92 12.68 10.91
N GLY A 379 33.43 11.44 10.85
CA GLY A 379 33.91 10.35 11.72
C GLY A 379 33.50 10.58 13.18
N LEU A 380 33.25 9.50 13.93
CA LEU A 380 33.08 9.55 15.39
C LEU A 380 34.27 8.88 16.05
#